data_AF-A0A359KR74-F1
#
_entry.id   AF-A0A359KR74-F1
#
_cell.length_a   1.000
_cell.length_b   1.000
_cell.length_c   1.000
_cell.angle_alpha   90.00
_cell.angle_beta   90.00
_cell.angle_gamma   90.00
#
_symmetry.space_group_name_H-M   'P 1'
#
loop_
_entity.id
_entity.type
_entity.pdbx_description
1 polymer ?
#
loop_
_entity_poly.entity_id
_entity_poly.type
_entity_poly.pdbx_seq_one_letter_code
_entity_poly.pdbx_strand_id
1 'polypeptide(L)'
;SVLVPMAEGSTVGDLVNTPSVNVERLLVNFADPNKEVDGARSEPSTQHPFLSDKSVREALMLASDRQTVADQLYGPAGKATPNILVAPEKFASQNTSFEFNLDKAKQTLDAAGWTGSPRAKGGVPIKILYQTTINPLRQKTQEIIKQGWESIGVPTELK
;
A
#
# COMPACT_ATOMS: atom_id res chain seq x y z
N SER A 1 2.94 -18.44 12.43
CA SER A 1 3.50 -18.07 13.76
C SER A 1 3.63 -19.33 14.60
N VAL A 2 4.75 -19.54 15.30
CA VAL A 2 4.92 -20.68 16.23
C VAL A 2 4.16 -20.50 17.54
N LEU A 3 3.76 -19.25 17.87
CA LEU A 3 3.08 -18.92 19.11
C LEU A 3 1.64 -19.42 19.17
N VAL A 4 0.95 -19.55 18.04
CA VAL A 4 -0.44 -20.02 17.99
C VAL A 4 -0.54 -21.50 18.39
N PRO A 5 0.22 -22.43 17.77
CA PRO A 5 0.24 -23.82 18.23
C PRO A 5 0.68 -23.99 19.69
N MET A 6 1.60 -23.14 20.17
CA MET A 6 2.04 -23.16 21.57
C MET A 6 0.93 -22.73 22.54
N ALA A 7 0.13 -21.73 22.16
CA ALA A 7 -0.99 -21.26 22.95
C ALA A 7 -2.14 -22.27 22.99
N GLU A 8 -2.48 -22.86 21.84
CA GLU A 8 -3.54 -23.88 21.73
C GLU A 8 -3.24 -25.14 22.56
N GLY A 9 -1.96 -25.51 22.70
CA GLY A 9 -1.52 -26.64 23.53
C GLY A 9 -1.25 -26.31 25.00
N SER A 10 -1.42 -25.05 25.42
CA SER A 10 -1.08 -24.60 26.77
C SER A 10 -2.19 -24.92 27.77
N THR A 11 -1.82 -25.39 28.97
CA THR A 11 -2.72 -25.54 30.13
C THR A 11 -2.34 -24.66 31.31
N VAL A 12 -1.25 -23.90 31.18
CA VAL A 12 -0.60 -23.16 32.28
C VAL A 12 -0.38 -21.68 31.99
N GLY A 13 -0.76 -21.19 30.80
CA GLY A 13 -0.61 -19.78 30.45
C GLY A 13 -1.32 -19.39 29.15
N ASP A 14 -1.69 -18.12 29.06
CA ASP A 14 -2.43 -17.53 27.94
C ASP A 14 -1.52 -16.69 27.04
N LEU A 15 -1.79 -16.73 25.74
CA LEU A 15 -1.17 -15.81 24.78
C LEU A 15 -1.84 -14.44 24.90
N VAL A 16 -1.11 -13.46 25.44
CA VAL A 16 -1.55 -12.06 25.48
C VAL A 16 -0.90 -11.29 24.34
N ASN A 17 -1.70 -10.76 23.43
CA ASN A 17 -1.24 -9.87 22.36
C ASN A 17 -1.54 -8.41 22.73
N THR A 18 -0.51 -7.55 22.68
CA THR A 18 -0.67 -6.11 22.85
C THR A 18 -0.50 -5.42 21.50
N PRO A 19 -1.54 -4.77 20.94
CA PRO A 19 -1.43 -4.07 19.68
C PRO A 19 -0.34 -3.00 19.71
N SER A 20 0.53 -3.00 18.70
CA SER A 20 1.54 -1.97 18.51
C SER A 20 0.93 -0.69 17.93
N VAL A 21 1.62 0.43 18.13
CA VAL A 21 1.30 1.71 17.46
C VAL A 21 1.91 1.80 16.05
N ASN A 22 2.72 0.82 15.66
CA ASN A 22 3.39 0.79 14.36
C ASN A 22 2.41 0.39 13.24
N VAL A 23 2.50 1.09 12.12
CA VAL A 23 1.67 0.86 10.94
C VAL A 23 2.57 0.69 9.72
N GLU A 24 2.40 -0.41 9.01
CA GLU A 24 2.94 -0.54 7.65
C GLU A 24 2.22 0.46 6.74
N ARG A 25 3.00 1.26 6.01
CA ARG A 25 2.47 2.34 5.18
C ARG A 25 3.23 2.44 3.88
N LEU A 26 2.49 2.82 2.84
CA LEU A 26 3.06 3.22 1.55
C LEU A 26 3.27 4.73 1.56
N LEU A 27 4.47 5.16 1.20
CA LEU A 27 4.78 6.57 0.98
C LEU A 27 4.98 6.78 -0.52
N VAL A 28 4.41 7.85 -1.03
CA VAL A 28 4.47 8.20 -2.46
C VAL A 28 5.18 9.54 -2.62
N ASN A 29 5.97 9.66 -3.69
CA ASN A 29 6.62 10.91 -4.04
C ASN A 29 5.68 11.75 -4.91
N PHE A 30 5.46 13.01 -4.53
CA PHE A 30 4.65 13.96 -5.29
C PHE A 30 5.45 14.82 -6.25
N ALA A 31 6.79 14.83 -6.13
CA ALA A 31 7.69 15.47 -7.09
C ALA A 31 7.97 14.54 -8.29
N ASP A 32 8.35 15.13 -9.43
CA ASP A 32 8.73 14.38 -10.62
C ASP A 32 10.19 13.88 -10.50
N PRO A 33 10.42 12.55 -10.39
CA PRO A 33 11.77 12.01 -10.32
C PRO A 33 12.52 12.04 -11.66
N ASN A 34 11.83 12.31 -12.78
CA ASN A 34 12.39 12.35 -14.11
C ASN A 34 12.74 13.76 -14.58
N LYS A 35 12.30 14.79 -13.84
CA LYS A 35 12.65 16.18 -14.10
C LYS A 35 13.79 16.60 -13.18
N GLU A 36 14.87 17.09 -13.78
CA GLU A 36 15.96 17.72 -13.06
C GLU A 36 15.73 19.25 -13.00
N VAL A 37 15.99 19.84 -11.84
CA VAL A 37 15.97 21.29 -11.62
C VAL A 37 17.25 21.64 -10.90
N ASP A 38 18.11 22.44 -11.53
CA ASP A 38 19.39 22.89 -10.97
C ASP A 38 20.27 21.75 -10.40
N GLY A 39 20.28 20.58 -11.08
CA GLY A 39 21.04 19.40 -10.65
C GLY A 39 20.31 18.50 -9.64
N ALA A 40 19.13 18.90 -9.14
CA ALA A 40 18.33 18.11 -8.21
C ALA A 40 17.25 17.29 -8.95
N ARG A 41 17.11 16.01 -8.57
CA ARG A 41 15.98 15.14 -8.97
C ARG A 41 14.94 15.08 -7.87
N SER A 42 13.67 14.85 -8.23
CA SER A 42 12.56 14.88 -7.26
C SER A 42 12.46 16.22 -6.51
N GLU A 43 12.79 17.31 -7.20
CA GLU A 43 12.71 18.66 -6.66
C GLU A 43 11.25 18.99 -6.25
N PRO A 44 10.96 19.40 -5.00
CA PRO A 44 9.60 19.62 -4.50
C PRO A 44 8.71 20.57 -5.31
N SER A 45 9.29 21.49 -6.09
CA SER A 45 8.54 22.39 -6.97
C SER A 45 7.98 21.71 -8.24
N THR A 46 8.41 20.49 -8.53
CA THR A 46 7.93 19.69 -9.67
C THR A 46 6.73 18.83 -9.28
N GLN A 47 5.98 18.34 -10.28
CA GLN A 47 4.77 17.56 -10.05
C GLN A 47 4.90 16.17 -10.69
N HIS A 48 4.73 15.12 -9.89
CA HIS A 48 4.83 13.76 -10.36
C HIS A 48 3.82 13.51 -11.49
N PRO A 49 4.23 12.91 -12.62
CA PRO A 49 3.40 12.81 -13.82
C PRO A 49 2.10 12.00 -13.67
N PHE A 50 1.96 11.19 -12.63
CA PHE A 50 0.76 10.40 -12.36
C PHE A 50 0.40 10.31 -10.87
N LEU A 51 1.38 10.28 -9.94
CA LEU A 51 1.07 10.24 -8.49
C LEU A 51 0.49 11.55 -7.96
N SER A 52 0.57 12.65 -8.71
CA SER A 52 -0.13 13.88 -8.38
C SER A 52 -1.64 13.79 -8.64
N ASP A 53 -2.07 12.93 -9.57
CA ASP A 53 -3.48 12.66 -9.84
C ASP A 53 -4.07 11.84 -8.69
N LYS A 54 -5.12 12.38 -8.06
CA LYS A 54 -5.79 11.75 -6.93
C LYS A 54 -6.43 10.42 -7.34
N SER A 55 -6.97 10.33 -8.56
CA SER A 55 -7.63 9.10 -9.05
C SER A 55 -6.65 7.92 -9.12
N VAL A 56 -5.39 8.18 -9.49
CA VAL A 56 -4.33 7.15 -9.50
C VAL A 56 -4.08 6.67 -8.08
N ARG A 57 -3.92 7.58 -7.10
CA ARG A 57 -3.71 7.18 -5.69
C ARG A 57 -4.91 6.43 -5.12
N GLU A 58 -6.14 6.82 -5.47
CA GLU A 58 -7.37 6.12 -5.08
C GLU A 58 -7.44 4.71 -5.66
N ALA A 59 -7.12 4.53 -6.94
CA ALA A 59 -7.06 3.22 -7.57
C ALA A 59 -6.00 2.31 -6.92
N LEU A 60 -4.81 2.84 -6.62
CA LEU A 60 -3.76 2.09 -5.92
C LEU A 60 -4.20 1.68 -4.50
N MET A 61 -4.93 2.55 -3.78
CA MET A 61 -5.48 2.23 -2.46
C MET A 61 -6.55 1.14 -2.51
N LEU A 62 -7.41 1.16 -3.54
CA LEU A 62 -8.45 0.16 -3.78
C LEU A 62 -7.86 -1.19 -4.21
N ALA A 63 -6.70 -1.18 -4.87
CA ALA A 63 -5.98 -2.38 -5.30
C ALA A 63 -4.93 -2.85 -4.28
N SER A 64 -4.90 -2.28 -3.08
CA SER A 64 -4.00 -2.71 -2.00
C SER A 64 -4.74 -3.61 -1.01
N ASP A 65 -4.50 -4.92 -1.06
CA ASP A 65 -5.14 -5.91 -0.18
C ASP A 65 -4.52 -5.91 1.23
N ARG A 66 -4.91 -4.91 2.02
CA ARG A 66 -4.45 -4.73 3.40
C ARG A 66 -4.88 -5.87 4.31
N GLN A 67 -6.01 -6.53 4.00
CA GLN A 67 -6.54 -7.60 4.84
C GLN A 67 -5.68 -8.85 4.66
N THR A 68 -5.37 -9.23 3.43
CA THR A 68 -4.44 -10.34 3.15
C THR A 68 -3.06 -10.09 3.75
N VAL A 69 -2.53 -8.87 3.68
CA VAL A 69 -1.27 -8.51 4.35
C VAL A 69 -1.37 -8.75 5.86
N ALA A 70 -2.41 -8.26 6.53
CA ALA A 70 -2.59 -8.43 7.97
C ALA A 70 -2.70 -9.91 8.35
N ASP A 71 -3.57 -10.66 7.67
CA ASP A 71 -3.90 -12.04 8.04
C ASP A 71 -2.77 -13.01 7.72
N GLN A 72 -2.15 -12.92 6.53
CA GLN A 72 -1.15 -13.89 6.10
C GLN A 72 0.26 -13.58 6.63
N LEU A 73 0.62 -12.30 6.76
CA LEU A 73 1.98 -11.92 7.14
C LEU A 73 2.13 -11.66 8.63
N TYR A 74 1.12 -11.06 9.27
CA TYR A 74 1.17 -10.69 10.69
C TYR A 74 0.28 -11.61 11.57
N GLY A 75 -0.71 -12.29 10.98
CA GLY A 75 -1.59 -13.22 11.68
C GLY A 75 -2.31 -12.54 12.85
N PRO A 76 -2.38 -13.17 14.04
CA PRO A 76 -3.04 -12.59 15.20
C PRO A 76 -2.48 -11.24 15.69
N ALA A 77 -1.25 -10.90 15.29
CA ALA A 77 -0.61 -9.62 15.61
C ALA A 77 -0.93 -8.51 14.60
N GLY A 78 -1.51 -8.86 13.45
CA GLY A 78 -1.87 -7.94 12.39
C GLY A 78 -3.30 -7.43 12.53
N LYS A 79 -3.50 -6.15 12.21
CA LYS A 79 -4.83 -5.58 12.00
C LYS A 79 -4.77 -4.63 10.82
N ALA A 80 -5.55 -4.91 9.78
CA ALA A 80 -5.69 -3.99 8.65
C ALA A 80 -6.32 -2.67 9.14
N THR A 81 -5.80 -1.55 8.62
CA THR A 81 -6.21 -0.22 9.07
C THR A 81 -6.18 0.79 7.92
N PRO A 82 -7.14 1.74 7.86
CA PRO A 82 -7.06 2.90 6.99
C PRO A 82 -6.26 4.06 7.62
N ASN A 83 -5.87 3.96 8.89
CA ASN A 83 -5.27 5.03 9.68
C ASN A 83 -3.74 4.90 9.81
N ILE A 84 -3.07 6.04 9.86
CA ILE A 84 -1.65 6.14 10.26
C ILE A 84 -1.51 6.20 11.79
N LEU A 85 -2.45 6.86 12.48
CA LEU A 85 -2.52 6.90 13.93
C LEU A 85 -3.59 5.94 14.42
N VAL A 86 -3.18 4.85 15.07
CA VAL A 86 -4.06 3.74 15.49
C VAL A 86 -4.22 3.62 17.01
N ALA A 87 -3.39 4.32 17.79
CA ALA A 87 -3.46 4.31 19.24
C ALA A 87 -2.89 5.61 19.85
N PRO A 88 -3.28 5.97 21.10
CA PRO A 88 -4.41 5.41 21.84
C PRO A 88 -5.75 5.62 21.10
N GLU A 89 -6.74 4.77 21.38
CA GLU A 89 -8.01 4.71 20.65
C GLU A 89 -8.70 6.07 20.50
N LYS A 90 -8.62 6.93 21.53
CA LYS A 90 -9.15 8.30 21.50
C LYS A 90 -8.60 9.19 20.37
N PHE A 91 -7.44 8.86 19.80
CA PHE A 91 -6.84 9.57 18.68
C PHE A 91 -6.93 8.80 17.36
N ALA A 92 -7.40 7.55 17.39
CA ALA A 92 -7.68 6.80 16.17
C ALA A 92 -8.97 7.33 15.54
N SER A 93 -8.88 7.80 14.29
CA SER A 93 -10.03 8.35 13.58
C SER A 93 -11.06 7.26 13.29
N GLN A 94 -12.32 7.53 13.62
CA GLN A 94 -13.47 6.68 13.28
C GLN A 94 -14.09 7.05 11.92
N ASN A 95 -13.58 8.09 11.25
CA ASN A 95 -14.13 8.63 10.00
C ASN A 95 -13.44 8.07 8.75
N THR A 96 -12.52 7.11 8.93
CA THR A 96 -11.74 6.52 7.84
C THR A 96 -12.19 5.10 7.59
N SER A 97 -12.16 4.71 6.32
CA SER A 97 -12.47 3.36 5.87
C SER A 97 -11.56 2.99 4.71
N PHE A 98 -11.46 1.70 4.43
CA PHE A 98 -10.79 1.20 3.24
C PHE A 98 -11.64 0.09 2.62
N GLU A 99 -11.42 -0.10 1.33
CA GLU A 99 -12.06 -1.14 0.53
C GLU A 99 -10.97 -1.74 -0.35
N PHE A 100 -10.92 -3.07 -0.47
CA PHE A 100 -10.15 -3.74 -1.51
C PHE A 100 -11.11 -4.14 -2.63
N ASN A 101 -10.98 -3.51 -3.79
CA ASN A 101 -11.87 -3.72 -4.92
C ASN A 101 -11.16 -3.38 -6.24
N LEU A 102 -10.72 -4.44 -6.94
CA LEU A 102 -9.97 -4.31 -8.20
C LEU A 102 -10.83 -3.74 -9.34
N ASP A 103 -12.12 -4.05 -9.39
CA ASP A 103 -12.99 -3.55 -10.45
C ASP A 103 -13.27 -2.07 -10.28
N LYS A 104 -13.54 -1.64 -9.03
CA LYS A 104 -13.65 -0.22 -8.70
C LYS A 104 -12.35 0.53 -8.96
N ALA A 105 -11.19 -0.08 -8.67
CA ALA A 105 -9.89 0.51 -8.99
C ALA A 105 -9.70 0.73 -10.51
N LYS A 106 -10.06 -0.25 -11.35
CA LYS A 106 -10.04 -0.12 -12.81
C LYS A 106 -10.99 0.99 -13.28
N GLN A 107 -12.23 0.99 -12.79
CA GLN A 107 -13.22 2.03 -13.13
C GLN A 107 -12.75 3.44 -12.75
N THR A 108 -12.12 3.59 -11.58
CA THR A 108 -11.53 4.87 -11.15
C THR A 108 -10.46 5.37 -12.14
N LEU A 109 -9.59 4.48 -12.62
CA LEU A 109 -8.59 4.82 -13.65
C LEU A 109 -9.23 5.15 -14.99
N ASP A 110 -10.18 4.32 -15.45
CA ASP A 110 -10.90 4.51 -16.72
C ASP A 110 -11.65 5.86 -16.74
N ALA A 111 -12.39 6.18 -15.68
CA ALA A 111 -13.12 7.44 -15.54
C ALA A 111 -12.20 8.67 -15.53
N ALA A 112 -10.95 8.52 -15.05
CA ALA A 112 -9.95 9.57 -15.06
C ALA A 112 -9.14 9.62 -16.38
N GLY A 113 -9.41 8.73 -17.34
CA GLY A 113 -8.75 8.67 -18.64
C GLY A 113 -7.42 7.92 -18.65
N TRP A 114 -7.11 7.17 -17.59
CA TRP A 114 -5.95 6.25 -17.53
C TRP A 114 -6.37 4.89 -18.10
N THR A 115 -6.08 4.67 -19.39
CA THR A 115 -6.58 3.51 -20.14
C THR A 115 -5.45 2.64 -20.67
N GLY A 116 -5.76 1.41 -21.10
CA GLY A 116 -4.77 0.47 -21.64
C GLY A 116 -4.04 -0.36 -20.58
N SER A 117 -3.04 -1.12 -21.04
CA SER A 117 -2.21 -1.99 -20.20
C SER A 117 -0.78 -2.03 -20.78
N PRO A 118 0.18 -1.26 -20.24
CA PRO A 118 0.07 -0.42 -19.04
C PRO A 118 -0.94 0.72 -19.19
N ARG A 119 -1.54 1.12 -18.06
CA ARG A 119 -2.42 2.29 -17.98
C ARG A 119 -1.66 3.55 -18.36
N ALA A 120 -2.21 4.37 -19.26
CA ALA A 120 -1.57 5.58 -19.76
C ALA A 120 -2.58 6.70 -20.02
N LYS A 121 -2.12 7.95 -19.92
CA LYS A 121 -2.87 9.18 -20.22
C LYS A 121 -1.93 10.22 -20.79
N GLY A 122 -2.29 10.83 -21.93
CA GLY A 122 -1.47 11.88 -22.55
C GLY A 122 -0.03 11.45 -22.89
N GLY A 123 0.17 10.19 -23.28
CA GLY A 123 1.50 9.63 -23.58
C GLY A 123 2.33 9.24 -22.35
N VAL A 124 1.84 9.50 -21.13
CA VAL A 124 2.49 9.11 -19.88
C VAL A 124 1.96 7.75 -19.42
N PRO A 125 2.78 6.69 -19.37
CA PRO A 125 2.39 5.41 -18.77
C PRO A 125 2.58 5.43 -17.24
N ILE A 126 1.70 4.73 -16.52
CA ILE A 126 1.90 4.44 -15.10
C ILE A 126 2.83 3.22 -14.99
N LYS A 127 3.98 3.41 -14.34
CA LYS A 127 4.92 2.35 -13.96
C LYS A 127 5.50 2.70 -12.60
N ILE A 128 5.49 1.74 -11.67
CA ILE A 128 5.94 1.99 -10.29
C ILE A 128 7.22 1.22 -10.01
N LEU A 129 8.23 1.90 -9.45
CA LEU A 129 9.31 1.25 -8.72
C LEU A 129 8.94 1.25 -7.24
N TYR A 130 8.64 0.08 -6.69
CA TYR A 130 8.32 -0.09 -5.28
C TYR A 130 9.59 -0.50 -4.54
N GLN A 131 10.15 0.44 -3.77
CA GLN A 131 11.30 0.20 -2.91
C GLN A 131 10.90 -0.14 -1.46
N THR A 132 11.60 -1.10 -0.85
CA THR A 132 11.53 -1.35 0.60
C THR A 132 12.90 -1.73 1.18
N THR A 133 12.95 -2.06 2.46
CA THR A 133 14.14 -2.59 3.13
C THR A 133 14.35 -4.07 2.81
N ILE A 134 15.54 -4.63 3.04
CA ILE A 134 15.82 -6.09 2.90
C ILE A 134 15.08 -6.99 3.91
N ASN A 135 14.11 -6.47 4.66
CA ASN A 135 13.29 -7.22 5.59
C ASN A 135 12.36 -8.18 4.81
N PRO A 136 12.44 -9.51 5.03
CA PRO A 136 11.63 -10.48 4.27
C PRO A 136 10.12 -10.29 4.40
N LEU A 137 9.64 -9.77 5.54
CA LEU A 137 8.22 -9.50 5.75
C LEU A 137 7.73 -8.38 4.84
N ARG A 138 8.52 -7.30 4.70
CA ARG A 138 8.18 -6.18 3.83
C ARG A 138 8.30 -6.51 2.34
N GLN A 139 9.23 -7.39 1.97
CA GLN A 139 9.28 -7.92 0.61
C GLN A 139 8.04 -8.76 0.28
N LYS A 140 7.54 -9.58 1.21
CA LYS A 140 6.26 -10.27 1.03
C LYS A 140 5.07 -9.31 0.94
N THR A 141 5.07 -8.24 1.73
CA THR A 141 4.05 -7.17 1.60
C THR A 141 4.09 -6.55 0.21
N GLN A 142 5.29 -6.24 -0.30
CA GLN A 142 5.48 -5.71 -1.66
C GLN A 142 4.88 -6.61 -2.73
N GLU A 143 5.07 -7.92 -2.63
CA GLU A 143 4.51 -8.89 -3.60
C GLU A 143 2.98 -8.85 -3.63
N ILE A 144 2.32 -8.83 -2.46
CA ILE A 144 0.85 -8.76 -2.38
C ILE A 144 0.32 -7.46 -3.01
N ILE A 145 0.97 -6.33 -2.71
CA ILE A 145 0.59 -5.02 -3.27
C ILE A 145 0.83 -4.98 -4.78
N LYS A 146 1.97 -5.48 -5.26
CA LYS A 146 2.31 -5.60 -6.69
C LYS A 146 1.25 -6.40 -7.44
N GLN A 147 0.82 -7.55 -6.91
CA GLN A 147 -0.21 -8.38 -7.55
C GLN A 147 -1.51 -7.59 -7.77
N GLY A 148 -1.95 -6.82 -6.77
CA GLY A 148 -3.14 -5.97 -6.89
C GLY A 148 -2.95 -4.85 -7.92
N TRP A 149 -1.81 -4.16 -7.90
CA TRP A 149 -1.51 -3.08 -8.84
C TRP A 149 -1.37 -3.57 -10.28
N GLU A 150 -0.71 -4.71 -10.51
CA GLU A 150 -0.59 -5.29 -11.85
C GLU A 150 -1.95 -5.75 -12.39
N SER A 151 -2.83 -6.25 -11.53
CA SER A 151 -4.20 -6.66 -11.90
C SER A 151 -5.07 -5.51 -12.41
N ILE A 152 -4.70 -4.25 -12.11
CA ILE A 152 -5.40 -3.05 -12.61
C ILE A 152 -4.65 -2.37 -13.78
N GLY A 153 -3.59 -3.01 -14.29
CA GLY A 153 -2.79 -2.51 -15.42
C GLY A 153 -1.68 -1.54 -15.00
N VAL A 154 -1.20 -1.62 -13.76
CA VAL A 154 -0.08 -0.81 -13.24
C VAL A 154 1.14 -1.72 -13.01
N PRO A 155 2.05 -1.82 -14.00
CA PRO A 155 3.31 -2.54 -13.85
C PRO A 155 4.11 -2.02 -12.65
N THR A 156 4.60 -2.95 -11.82
CA THR A 156 5.31 -2.61 -10.58
C THR A 156 6.60 -3.41 -10.47
N GLU A 157 7.74 -2.74 -10.48
CA GLU A 157 9.06 -3.32 -10.24
C GLU A 157 9.38 -3.29 -8.74
N LEU A 158 9.96 -4.35 -8.18
CA LEU A 158 10.34 -4.43 -6.76
C LEU A 158 11.84 -4.15 -6.58
N LYS A 159 12.17 -3.39 -5.53
CA LYS A 159 13.55 -3.04 -5.16
C LYS A 159 13.78 -3.03 -3.66
#